data_AF-A0A1M6S6K8-F1
#
_entry.id   AF-A0A1M6S6K8-F1
#
_cell.length_a   1.000
_cell.length_b   1.000
_cell.length_c   1.000
_cell.angle_alpha   90.00
_cell.angle_beta   90.00
_cell.angle_gamma   90.00
#
_symmetry.space_group_name_H-M   'P 1'
#
loop_
_entity.id
_entity.type
_entity.pdbx_description
1 polymer ?
#
loop_
_entity_poly.entity_id
_entity_poly.type
_entity_poly.pdbx_seq_one_letter_code
_entity_poly.pdbx_strand_id
1 'polypeptide(L)'
;MFGLSACPTLAAISWTGGGDATNFYDDANWDFTGGAIGSMPTQPGTDPILDDMNITSTTINEGSAGFSNIEIGNGFSLNLDAVSFTFTQSNGFVGVDDDTGTPSSSGVTTYVNLTNGSLLSCQFISLGLTVNVDSSSELYIRGGGDGLNSQSELSVVNLAIGAKFTLPTLAEFTEQADTQGGAIYVNGQQVTAGNLNDLLSFVDNGGSVTATAIPEPSSTALLGLAGLGLVLRRRR
;
A
#
# COMPACT_ATOMS: atom_id res chain seq x y z
N MET A 1 -11.60 -25.33 -14.64
CA MET A 1 -12.64 -24.32 -14.90
C MET A 1 -12.88 -23.63 -13.56
N PHE A 2 -12.14 -22.56 -13.28
CA PHE A 2 -12.24 -21.84 -12.01
C PHE A 2 -13.40 -20.86 -12.12
N GLY A 3 -14.41 -21.02 -11.27
CA GLY A 3 -15.51 -20.08 -11.17
C GLY A 3 -14.98 -18.77 -10.60
N LEU A 4 -15.13 -17.68 -11.37
CA LEU A 4 -15.10 -16.33 -10.84
C LEU A 4 -16.22 -16.24 -9.80
N SER A 5 -15.86 -16.32 -8.52
CA SER A 5 -16.77 -15.89 -7.45
C SER A 5 -16.87 -14.38 -7.58
N ALA A 6 -18.05 -13.88 -7.93
CA ALA A 6 -18.33 -12.45 -7.84
C ALA A 6 -18.06 -12.03 -6.39
N CYS A 7 -17.10 -11.12 -6.20
CA CYS A 7 -16.90 -10.48 -4.91
C CYS A 7 -18.18 -9.67 -4.64
N PRO A 8 -18.86 -9.83 -3.50
CA PRO A 8 -19.90 -8.87 -3.13
C PRO A 8 -19.24 -7.49 -3.13
N THR A 9 -19.80 -6.54 -3.87
CA THR A 9 -19.40 -5.14 -3.75
C THR A 9 -19.66 -4.74 -2.30
N LEU A 10 -18.60 -4.59 -1.50
CA LEU A 10 -18.72 -4.01 -0.18
C LEU A 10 -19.32 -2.61 -0.35
N ALA A 11 -20.29 -2.28 0.50
CA ALA A 11 -20.85 -0.95 0.59
C ALA A 11 -19.69 0.01 0.88
N ALA A 12 -19.46 1.01 0.02
CA ALA A 12 -18.31 1.88 0.09
C ALA A 12 -18.69 3.30 -0.34
N ILE A 13 -18.09 4.29 0.30
CA ILE A 13 -18.17 5.68 -0.15
C ILE A 13 -17.22 5.91 -1.32
N SER A 14 -17.58 6.83 -2.21
CA SER A 14 -16.82 7.05 -3.45
C SER A 14 -16.38 8.49 -3.61
N TRP A 15 -15.13 8.70 -3.99
CA TRP A 15 -14.63 10.04 -4.30
C TRP A 15 -15.24 10.56 -5.60
N THR A 16 -15.88 11.72 -5.52
CA THR A 16 -16.45 12.45 -6.65
C THR A 16 -15.59 13.64 -7.06
N GLY A 17 -14.78 14.18 -6.15
CA GLY A 17 -14.00 15.40 -6.38
C GLY A 17 -14.87 16.65 -6.57
N GLY A 18 -16.09 16.66 -6.01
CA GLY A 18 -17.03 17.78 -6.11
C GLY A 18 -16.70 18.99 -5.22
N GLY A 19 -15.77 18.84 -4.28
CA GLY A 19 -15.35 19.86 -3.32
C GLY A 19 -13.92 20.37 -3.52
N ASP A 20 -13.26 20.72 -2.43
CA ASP A 20 -11.85 21.10 -2.41
C ASP A 20 -10.94 19.88 -2.53
N ALA A 21 -10.35 19.66 -3.71
CA ALA A 21 -9.46 18.53 -3.99
C ALA A 21 -8.15 18.50 -3.17
N THR A 22 -7.89 19.53 -2.35
CA THR A 22 -6.78 19.58 -1.40
C THR A 22 -7.17 19.23 0.03
N ASN A 23 -8.45 18.90 0.25
CA ASN A 23 -8.97 18.49 1.54
C ASN A 23 -9.74 17.18 1.41
N PHE A 24 -9.09 16.09 1.80
CA PHE A 24 -9.66 14.75 1.79
C PHE A 24 -10.93 14.64 2.65
N TYR A 25 -11.02 15.44 3.71
CA TYR A 25 -12.15 15.46 4.65
C TYR A 25 -13.29 16.40 4.22
N ASP A 26 -13.20 17.06 3.07
CA ASP A 26 -14.33 17.81 2.54
C ASP A 26 -15.43 16.85 2.06
N ASP A 27 -16.55 16.82 2.78
CA ASP A 27 -17.73 16.01 2.46
C ASP A 27 -18.20 16.18 1.01
N ALA A 28 -18.01 17.36 0.41
CA ALA A 28 -18.39 17.60 -0.98
C ALA A 28 -17.55 16.78 -2.00
N ASN A 29 -16.42 16.21 -1.57
CA ASN A 29 -15.64 15.28 -2.38
C ASN A 29 -16.18 13.85 -2.37
N TRP A 30 -17.19 13.52 -1.57
CA TRP A 30 -17.62 12.14 -1.34
C TRP A 30 -19.09 11.89 -1.65
N ASP A 31 -19.36 10.77 -2.31
CA ASP A 31 -20.68 10.17 -2.38
C ASP A 31 -20.80 9.11 -1.28
N PHE A 32 -21.62 9.43 -0.28
CA PHE A 32 -21.88 8.58 0.88
C PHE A 32 -22.99 7.55 0.65
N THR A 33 -23.70 7.60 -0.48
CA THR A 33 -24.91 6.76 -0.70
C THR A 33 -24.63 5.26 -0.70
N GLY A 34 -23.39 4.88 -1.02
CA GLY A 34 -22.93 3.51 -1.01
C GLY A 34 -22.40 3.00 0.32
N GLY A 35 -22.19 3.87 1.32
CA GLY A 35 -21.52 3.55 2.58
C GLY A 35 -22.42 3.53 3.82
N ALA A 36 -21.79 3.29 4.97
CA ALA A 36 -22.36 3.35 6.31
C ALA A 36 -22.26 4.74 6.96
N ILE A 37 -21.28 5.57 6.57
CA ILE A 37 -21.11 6.92 7.11
C ILE A 37 -21.83 7.97 6.26
N GLY A 38 -22.26 9.07 6.88
CA GLY A 38 -22.99 10.17 6.22
C GLY A 38 -22.19 11.46 6.03
N SER A 39 -20.98 11.51 6.58
CA SER A 39 -20.01 12.60 6.49
C SER A 39 -18.64 12.06 6.89
N MET A 40 -17.58 12.72 6.45
CA MET A 40 -16.23 12.43 6.89
C MET A 40 -16.05 12.75 8.39
N PRO A 41 -15.19 12.00 9.11
CA PRO A 41 -14.86 12.31 10.49
C PRO A 41 -14.26 13.71 10.63
N THR A 42 -14.63 14.40 11.70
CA THR A 42 -14.17 15.77 11.97
C THR A 42 -12.96 15.82 12.92
N GLN A 43 -12.59 14.69 13.53
CA GLN A 43 -11.45 14.55 14.44
C GLN A 43 -10.62 13.29 14.11
N PRO A 44 -9.76 13.33 13.08
CA PRO A 44 -8.76 12.30 12.83
C PRO A 44 -7.83 12.12 14.03
N GLY A 45 -7.51 10.87 14.39
CA GLY A 45 -6.79 10.50 15.61
C GLY A 45 -7.71 10.10 16.78
N THR A 46 -9.00 10.40 16.71
CA THR A 46 -10.02 9.95 17.68
C THR A 46 -11.19 9.26 17.01
N ASP A 47 -11.56 9.71 15.82
CA ASP A 47 -12.66 9.19 15.02
C ASP A 47 -12.10 8.69 13.67
N PRO A 48 -11.72 7.40 13.57
CA PRO A 48 -11.24 6.82 12.32
C PRO A 48 -12.35 6.77 11.27
N ILE A 49 -11.99 6.65 9.99
CA ILE A 49 -12.97 6.44 8.92
C ILE A 49 -13.48 5.00 8.99
N LEU A 50 -14.77 4.84 9.33
CA LEU A 50 -15.44 3.55 9.49
C LEU A 50 -16.24 3.16 8.24
N ASP A 51 -15.59 3.22 7.08
CA ASP A 51 -16.19 2.86 5.79
C ASP A 51 -15.12 2.44 4.78
N ASP A 52 -15.52 1.59 3.82
CA ASP A 52 -14.69 1.33 2.65
C ASP A 52 -14.74 2.55 1.72
N MET A 53 -13.59 2.92 1.15
CA MET A 53 -13.44 4.09 0.30
C MET A 53 -12.93 3.70 -1.07
N ASN A 54 -13.56 4.22 -2.11
CA ASN A 54 -13.13 4.04 -3.50
C ASN A 54 -12.78 5.37 -4.16
N ILE A 55 -11.58 5.44 -4.74
CA ILE A 55 -11.12 6.59 -5.51
C ILE A 55 -10.61 6.06 -6.85
N THR A 56 -11.12 6.63 -7.94
CA THR A 56 -10.81 6.15 -9.29
C THR A 56 -10.42 7.28 -10.22
N SER A 57 -9.38 7.07 -11.05
CA SER A 57 -9.06 7.89 -12.23
C SER A 57 -8.94 9.40 -11.94
N THR A 58 -8.23 9.78 -10.88
CA THR A 58 -8.09 11.18 -10.46
C THR A 58 -6.69 11.50 -9.92
N THR A 59 -6.44 12.77 -9.64
CA THR A 59 -5.25 13.24 -8.93
C THR A 59 -5.69 14.00 -7.69
N ILE A 60 -5.15 13.62 -6.54
CA ILE A 60 -5.40 14.25 -5.25
C ILE A 60 -4.07 14.80 -4.73
N ASN A 61 -4.07 16.09 -4.39
CA ASN A 61 -2.94 16.77 -3.76
C ASN A 61 -3.36 17.16 -2.36
N GLU A 62 -3.32 16.19 -1.46
CA GLU A 62 -3.86 16.37 -0.13
C GLU A 62 -2.98 17.32 0.68
N GLY A 63 -3.59 18.41 1.14
CA GLY A 63 -2.91 19.51 1.78
C GLY A 63 -3.66 20.08 2.96
N SER A 64 -4.69 19.40 3.48
CA SER A 64 -5.48 19.89 4.60
C SER A 64 -4.58 20.26 5.77
N ALA A 65 -4.57 21.56 6.11
CA ALA A 65 -3.83 22.09 7.23
C ALA A 65 -4.67 21.87 8.50
N GLY A 66 -4.39 20.80 9.23
CA GLY A 66 -5.11 20.50 10.46
C GLY A 66 -4.98 19.07 10.95
N PHE A 67 -4.65 18.14 10.05
CA PHE A 67 -4.58 16.73 10.37
C PHE A 67 -3.21 16.17 10.01
N SER A 68 -2.61 15.41 10.94
CA SER A 68 -1.31 14.77 10.75
C SER A 68 -1.35 13.56 9.82
N ASN A 69 -2.55 12.98 9.62
CA ASN A 69 -2.74 11.72 8.90
C ASN A 69 -4.20 11.53 8.44
N ILE A 70 -4.37 10.60 7.51
CA ILE A 70 -5.66 9.95 7.25
C ILE A 70 -5.68 8.64 8.04
N GLU A 71 -6.68 8.48 8.89
CA GLU A 71 -6.86 7.31 9.74
C GLU A 71 -8.04 6.46 9.24
N ILE A 72 -7.78 5.18 8.99
CA ILE A 72 -8.77 4.24 8.47
C ILE A 72 -9.04 3.19 9.54
N GLY A 73 -10.32 2.97 9.83
CA GLY A 73 -10.77 2.03 10.85
C GLY A 73 -10.47 0.58 10.51
N ASN A 74 -10.37 -0.25 11.55
CA ASN A 74 -10.09 -1.67 11.37
C ASN A 74 -11.20 -2.36 10.59
N GLY A 75 -10.80 -3.14 9.59
CA GLY A 75 -11.69 -3.89 8.73
C GLY A 75 -12.19 -3.10 7.53
N PHE A 76 -11.75 -1.85 7.38
CA PHE A 76 -12.05 -0.99 6.24
C PHE A 76 -10.82 -0.78 5.34
N SER A 77 -11.09 -0.33 4.13
CA SER A 77 -10.08 -0.19 3.09
C SER A 77 -10.21 1.12 2.31
N LEU A 78 -9.08 1.61 1.81
CA LEU A 78 -9.01 2.62 0.76
C LEU A 78 -8.53 1.96 -0.53
N ASN A 79 -9.34 2.04 -1.58
CA ASN A 79 -9.01 1.52 -2.90
C ASN A 79 -8.69 2.66 -3.85
N LEU A 80 -7.45 2.68 -4.36
CA LEU A 80 -6.92 3.62 -5.33
C LEU A 80 -6.76 2.92 -6.68
N ASP A 81 -7.61 3.27 -7.65
CA ASP A 81 -7.62 2.71 -9.01
C ASP A 81 -7.28 3.78 -10.05
N ALA A 82 -6.09 3.69 -10.66
CA ALA A 82 -5.57 4.71 -11.57
C ALA A 82 -5.54 6.12 -10.94
N VAL A 83 -5.13 6.21 -9.67
CA VAL A 83 -5.09 7.46 -8.89
C VAL A 83 -3.66 7.90 -8.63
N SER A 84 -3.39 9.20 -8.77
CA SER A 84 -2.19 9.81 -8.19
C SER A 84 -2.56 10.54 -6.91
N PHE A 85 -2.22 9.97 -5.75
CA PHE A 85 -2.47 10.54 -4.44
C PHE A 85 -1.16 11.03 -3.84
N THR A 86 -1.04 12.33 -3.62
CA THR A 86 0.13 12.94 -3.01
C THR A 86 -0.26 13.77 -1.80
N PHE A 87 0.28 13.44 -0.63
CA PHE A 87 0.30 14.39 0.48
C PHE A 87 1.32 15.49 0.16
N THR A 88 0.89 16.73 0.18
CA THR A 88 1.75 17.91 -0.05
C THR A 88 2.51 18.36 1.21
N GLN A 89 2.05 17.91 2.38
CA GLN A 89 2.68 18.13 3.68
C GLN A 89 3.33 16.84 4.23
N SER A 90 3.88 16.89 5.44
CA SER A 90 4.51 15.76 6.14
C SER A 90 3.48 14.79 6.76
N ASN A 91 2.47 14.42 5.99
CA ASN A 91 1.34 13.60 6.44
C ASN A 91 1.41 12.19 5.86
N GLY A 92 0.65 11.29 6.47
CA GLY A 92 0.65 9.87 6.11
C GLY A 92 -0.71 9.19 6.27
N PHE A 93 -0.69 7.87 6.12
CA PHE A 93 -1.82 7.01 6.45
C PHE A 93 -1.53 6.26 7.75
N VAL A 94 -2.57 6.03 8.54
CA VAL A 94 -2.51 5.15 9.72
C VAL A 94 -3.74 4.25 9.76
N GLY A 95 -3.58 3.05 10.33
CA GLY A 95 -4.72 2.29 10.83
C GLY A 95 -5.11 2.75 12.23
N VAL A 96 -5.86 1.91 12.95
CA VAL A 96 -6.20 2.14 14.35
C VAL A 96 -5.39 1.20 15.21
N ASP A 97 -4.68 1.75 16.20
CA ASP A 97 -3.96 0.97 17.21
C ASP A 97 -4.95 0.07 17.97
N ASP A 98 -4.94 -1.23 17.66
CA ASP A 98 -5.83 -2.22 18.29
C ASP A 98 -5.13 -3.19 19.23
N ASP A 99 -3.80 -3.09 19.32
CA ASP A 99 -2.99 -3.81 20.28
C ASP A 99 -1.67 -3.10 20.55
N THR A 100 -1.46 -2.70 21.81
CA THR A 100 -0.17 -2.17 22.21
C THR A 100 0.89 -3.29 22.25
N GLY A 101 1.84 -3.28 21.31
CA GLY A 101 3.10 -4.02 21.42
C GLY A 101 3.09 -5.47 20.91
N THR A 102 2.13 -5.84 20.06
CA THR A 102 2.13 -7.09 19.28
C THR A 102 1.63 -6.83 17.86
N PRO A 103 1.96 -7.66 16.85
CA PRO A 103 1.21 -7.66 15.59
C PRO A 103 -0.28 -7.82 15.91
N SER A 104 -1.17 -7.05 15.23
CA SER A 104 -2.63 -7.08 15.45
C SER A 104 -3.12 -8.47 15.87
N SER A 105 -3.51 -8.65 17.13
CA SER A 105 -4.05 -9.93 17.61
C SER A 105 -5.51 -10.11 17.19
N SER A 106 -6.14 -9.01 16.77
CA SER A 106 -7.48 -8.94 16.21
C SER A 106 -7.58 -9.66 14.85
N GLY A 107 -6.50 -9.69 14.06
CA GLY A 107 -6.53 -10.24 12.69
C GLY A 107 -7.41 -9.43 11.73
N VAL A 108 -7.82 -8.22 12.13
CA VAL A 108 -8.65 -7.30 11.37
C VAL A 108 -7.76 -6.19 10.85
N THR A 109 -7.27 -6.36 9.63
CA THR A 109 -6.31 -5.45 9.00
C THR A 109 -7.00 -4.30 8.26
N THR A 110 -6.42 -3.13 8.38
CA THR A 110 -6.75 -1.94 7.57
C THR A 110 -5.96 -1.96 6.28
N TYR A 111 -6.60 -1.65 5.15
CA TYR A 111 -5.96 -1.75 3.84
C TYR A 111 -5.90 -0.43 3.07
N VAL A 112 -4.78 -0.23 2.35
CA VAL A 112 -4.70 0.72 1.24
C VAL A 112 -4.26 -0.04 -0.01
N ASN A 113 -5.11 -0.09 -1.03
CA ASN A 113 -4.88 -0.87 -2.24
C ASN A 113 -4.56 0.05 -3.41
N LEU A 114 -3.41 -0.15 -4.05
CA LEU A 114 -2.98 0.58 -5.24
C LEU A 114 -3.07 -0.33 -6.46
N THR A 115 -3.93 0.05 -7.40
CA THR A 115 -4.21 -0.71 -8.62
C THR A 115 -4.18 0.16 -9.87
N ASN A 116 -3.91 -0.47 -11.02
CA ASN A 116 -4.02 0.11 -12.36
C ASN A 116 -3.22 1.40 -12.55
N GLY A 117 -1.95 1.40 -12.14
CA GLY A 117 -1.04 2.53 -12.32
C GLY A 117 -1.19 3.62 -11.25
N SER A 118 -1.75 3.27 -10.09
CA SER A 118 -1.86 4.20 -8.97
C SER A 118 -0.49 4.55 -8.40
N LEU A 119 -0.36 5.79 -7.93
CA LEU A 119 0.78 6.30 -7.18
C LEU A 119 0.29 6.81 -5.83
N LEU A 120 0.89 6.34 -4.74
CA LEU A 120 0.73 6.95 -3.43
C LEU A 120 2.06 7.55 -2.98
N SER A 121 2.08 8.87 -2.75
CA SER A 121 3.22 9.56 -2.15
C SER A 121 2.86 10.17 -0.80
N CYS A 122 3.46 9.63 0.26
CA CYS A 122 3.20 10.03 1.65
C CYS A 122 4.49 10.19 2.45
N GLN A 123 4.41 10.83 3.61
CA GLN A 123 5.54 10.92 4.54
C GLN A 123 5.72 9.60 5.30
N PHE A 124 4.62 8.98 5.73
CA PHE A 124 4.65 7.77 6.54
C PHE A 124 3.41 6.87 6.36
N ILE A 125 3.56 5.61 6.75
CA ILE A 125 2.53 4.60 6.99
C ILE A 125 2.79 3.97 8.35
N SER A 126 1.76 3.82 9.19
CA SER A 126 1.92 3.35 10.58
C SER A 126 0.65 2.66 11.11
N LEU A 127 0.76 2.03 12.30
CA LEU A 127 -0.35 1.50 13.11
C LEU A 127 -1.17 0.43 12.35
N GLY A 128 -0.58 -0.74 12.11
CA GLY A 128 -1.33 -1.91 11.61
C GLY A 128 -1.80 -1.84 10.15
N LEU A 129 -1.42 -0.79 9.41
CA LEU A 129 -1.91 -0.59 8.05
C LEU A 129 -1.16 -1.47 7.05
N THR A 130 -1.90 -2.16 6.21
CA THR A 130 -1.38 -2.95 5.10
C THR A 130 -1.58 -2.23 3.77
N VAL A 131 -0.49 -1.97 3.06
CA VAL A 131 -0.52 -1.43 1.69
C VAL A 131 -0.29 -2.55 0.68
N ASN A 132 -1.24 -2.75 -0.24
CA ASN A 132 -1.09 -3.66 -1.35
C ASN A 132 -0.79 -2.87 -2.63
N VAL A 133 0.29 -3.22 -3.33
CA VAL A 133 0.72 -2.53 -4.55
C VAL A 133 0.75 -3.52 -5.71
N ASP A 134 -0.06 -3.24 -6.75
CA ASP A 134 -0.09 -4.08 -7.93
C ASP A 134 1.14 -3.90 -8.84
N SER A 135 1.24 -4.74 -9.88
CA SER A 135 2.39 -4.78 -10.79
C SER A 135 2.64 -3.50 -11.59
N SER A 136 1.69 -2.57 -11.60
CA SER A 136 1.74 -1.32 -12.36
C SER A 136 1.84 -0.08 -11.49
N SER A 137 1.67 -0.23 -10.19
CA SER A 137 1.52 0.86 -9.23
C SER A 137 2.81 1.12 -8.44
N GLU A 138 2.86 2.27 -7.78
CA GLU A 138 4.00 2.72 -7.00
C GLU A 138 3.60 3.28 -5.63
N LEU A 139 4.26 2.83 -4.58
CA LEU A 139 4.27 3.46 -3.27
C LEU A 139 5.56 4.26 -3.11
N TYR A 140 5.46 5.50 -2.66
CA TYR A 140 6.60 6.34 -2.30
C TYR A 140 6.43 6.90 -0.88
N ILE A 141 7.24 6.40 0.05
CA ILE A 141 7.35 6.96 1.40
C ILE A 141 8.56 7.90 1.43
N ARG A 142 8.31 9.17 1.73
CA ARG A 142 9.31 10.25 1.68
C ARG A 142 10.03 10.48 3.01
N GLY A 143 9.48 9.96 4.11
CA GLY A 143 10.07 10.15 5.43
C GLY A 143 11.27 9.25 5.68
N GLY A 144 12.37 9.86 6.14
CA GLY A 144 13.53 9.11 6.65
C GLY A 144 13.40 8.82 8.15
N GLY A 145 14.17 7.83 8.62
CA GLY A 145 14.23 7.46 10.04
C GLY A 145 12.95 6.80 10.55
N ASP A 146 12.23 6.07 9.68
CA ASP A 146 11.05 5.20 9.94
C ASP A 146 9.74 5.67 9.29
N GLY A 147 9.78 5.96 7.98
CA GLY A 147 8.56 6.27 7.24
C GLY A 147 7.55 5.10 7.19
N LEU A 148 8.02 3.85 7.28
CA LEU A 148 7.15 2.69 7.54
C LEU A 148 7.30 2.33 9.02
N ASN A 149 6.44 2.86 9.87
CA ASN A 149 6.57 2.72 11.32
C ASN A 149 5.83 1.49 11.82
N SER A 150 6.61 0.44 12.08
CA SER A 150 6.10 -0.86 12.55
C SER A 150 6.35 -1.12 14.04
N GLN A 151 6.74 -0.09 14.81
CA GLN A 151 7.20 -0.26 16.19
C GLN A 151 6.05 -0.50 17.19
N SER A 152 4.96 0.25 17.06
CA SER A 152 3.77 0.06 17.93
C SER A 152 2.93 -1.13 17.46
N GLU A 153 2.72 -1.21 16.15
CA GLU A 153 1.96 -2.25 15.47
C GLU A 153 2.49 -2.40 14.04
N LEU A 154 2.67 -3.64 13.59
CA LEU A 154 3.31 -3.94 12.32
C LEU A 154 2.49 -3.41 11.14
N SER A 155 3.03 -2.42 10.44
CA SER A 155 2.52 -2.00 9.14
C SER A 155 3.19 -2.83 8.05
N VAL A 156 2.45 -3.16 6.99
CA VAL A 156 2.92 -4.11 5.96
C VAL A 156 2.82 -3.50 4.58
N VAL A 157 3.82 -3.75 3.73
CA VAL A 157 3.79 -3.45 2.31
C VAL A 157 3.89 -4.75 1.52
N ASN A 158 2.81 -5.09 0.82
CA ASN A 158 2.73 -6.23 -0.09
C ASN A 158 2.92 -5.76 -1.53
N LEU A 159 3.97 -6.27 -2.18
CA LEU A 159 4.33 -5.95 -3.54
C LEU A 159 4.00 -7.12 -4.47
N ALA A 160 3.16 -6.90 -5.47
CA ALA A 160 3.07 -7.80 -6.61
C ALA A 160 4.35 -7.72 -7.44
N ILE A 161 4.65 -8.76 -8.23
CA ILE A 161 5.78 -8.71 -9.17
C ILE A 161 5.59 -7.54 -10.15
N GLY A 162 6.61 -6.68 -10.28
CA GLY A 162 6.59 -5.46 -11.08
C GLY A 162 6.20 -4.20 -10.29
N ALA A 163 5.60 -4.35 -9.10
CA ALA A 163 5.25 -3.22 -8.24
C ALA A 163 6.51 -2.44 -7.84
N LYS A 164 6.34 -1.13 -7.63
CA LYS A 164 7.43 -0.25 -7.21
C LYS A 164 7.21 0.24 -5.78
N PHE A 165 8.30 0.29 -5.05
CA PHE A 165 8.35 0.89 -3.73
C PHE A 165 9.58 1.79 -3.64
N THR A 166 9.38 3.05 -3.28
CA THR A 166 10.44 4.04 -3.17
C THR A 166 10.59 4.48 -1.71
N LEU A 167 11.83 4.44 -1.20
CA LEU A 167 12.25 4.91 0.12
C LEU A 167 13.41 5.92 0.00
N PRO A 168 13.70 6.72 1.03
CA PRO A 168 14.78 7.72 0.95
C PRO A 168 16.17 7.14 0.72
N THR A 169 16.46 5.94 1.23
CA THR A 169 17.77 5.30 1.07
C THR A 169 17.65 3.78 0.92
N LEU A 170 18.71 3.13 0.42
CA LEU A 170 18.79 1.66 0.41
C LEU A 170 18.84 1.08 1.83
N ALA A 171 19.43 1.80 2.78
CA ALA A 171 19.52 1.35 4.17
C ALA A 171 18.14 1.18 4.81
N GLU A 172 17.18 2.04 4.46
CA GLU A 172 15.79 1.93 4.92
C GLU A 172 15.15 0.60 4.49
N PHE A 173 15.42 0.10 3.28
CA PHE A 173 14.91 -1.23 2.88
C PHE A 173 15.44 -2.35 3.77
N THR A 174 16.73 -2.31 4.10
CA THR A 174 17.36 -3.30 4.99
C THR A 174 16.81 -3.20 6.40
N GLU A 175 16.60 -1.98 6.91
CA GLU A 175 16.01 -1.73 8.22
C GLU A 175 14.58 -2.28 8.34
N GLN A 176 13.75 -2.01 7.33
CA GLN A 176 12.38 -2.52 7.27
C GLN A 176 12.31 -4.05 7.13
N ALA A 177 13.33 -4.65 6.50
CA ALA A 177 13.43 -6.09 6.30
C ALA A 177 13.86 -6.86 7.57
N ASP A 178 14.75 -6.29 8.39
CA ASP A 178 15.41 -7.03 9.48
C ASP A 178 15.09 -6.53 10.89
N THR A 179 14.99 -5.21 11.09
CA THR A 179 14.97 -4.62 12.44
C THR A 179 13.60 -4.11 12.86
N GLN A 180 12.66 -3.96 11.91
CA GLN A 180 11.28 -3.49 12.15
C GLN A 180 10.22 -4.56 11.90
N GLY A 181 10.57 -5.83 12.11
CA GLY A 181 9.62 -6.94 12.05
C GLY A 181 9.35 -7.51 10.66
N GLY A 182 10.11 -7.11 9.64
CA GLY A 182 10.01 -7.64 8.28
C GLY A 182 8.69 -7.23 7.62
N ALA A 183 8.56 -5.93 7.40
CA ALA A 183 7.33 -5.26 6.97
C ALA A 183 7.07 -5.35 5.45
N ILE A 184 8.00 -5.88 4.67
CA ILE A 184 7.92 -5.90 3.21
C ILE A 184 7.76 -7.33 2.72
N TYR A 185 6.80 -7.56 1.83
CA TYR A 185 6.56 -8.84 1.19
C TYR A 185 6.53 -8.68 -0.33
N VAL A 186 7.14 -9.61 -1.05
CA VAL A 186 7.06 -9.72 -2.51
C VAL A 186 6.32 -11.00 -2.85
N ASN A 187 5.12 -10.85 -3.45
CA ASN A 187 4.25 -11.96 -3.85
C ASN A 187 4.04 -12.99 -2.72
N GLY A 188 3.87 -12.50 -1.49
CA GLY A 188 3.68 -13.31 -0.28
C GLY A 188 4.96 -13.84 0.38
N GLN A 189 6.14 -13.66 -0.22
CA GLN A 189 7.42 -13.97 0.42
C GLN A 189 7.93 -12.75 1.19
N GLN A 190 8.26 -12.93 2.47
CA GLN A 190 8.85 -11.87 3.29
C GLN A 190 10.24 -11.49 2.76
N VAL A 191 10.49 -10.20 2.68
CA VAL A 191 11.80 -9.63 2.40
C VAL A 191 12.59 -9.54 3.71
N THR A 192 13.82 -10.03 3.65
CA THR A 192 14.84 -10.05 4.72
C THR A 192 16.14 -9.54 4.11
N ALA A 193 17.13 -9.15 4.91
CA ALA A 193 18.44 -8.78 4.35
C ALA A 193 19.11 -9.94 3.58
N GLY A 194 18.77 -11.19 3.90
CA GLY A 194 19.31 -12.37 3.25
C GLY A 194 18.81 -12.59 1.82
N ASN A 195 17.59 -12.16 1.50
CA ASN A 195 16.95 -12.35 0.18
C ASN A 195 16.56 -11.02 -0.50
N LEU A 196 16.96 -9.87 0.06
CA LEU A 196 16.62 -8.54 -0.45
C LEU A 196 16.90 -8.40 -1.96
N ASN A 197 18.08 -8.81 -2.41
CA ASN A 197 18.50 -8.71 -3.82
C ASN A 197 17.94 -9.83 -4.71
N ASP A 198 17.35 -10.86 -4.12
CA ASP A 198 16.68 -11.93 -4.87
C ASP A 198 15.22 -11.56 -5.19
N LEU A 199 14.64 -10.67 -4.38
CA LEU A 199 13.24 -10.25 -4.48
C LEU A 199 13.06 -8.83 -5.03
N LEU A 200 14.05 -7.97 -4.89
CA LEU A 200 13.99 -6.56 -5.29
C LEU A 200 15.18 -6.17 -6.18
N SER A 201 14.91 -5.41 -7.24
CA SER A 201 15.92 -4.71 -8.03
C SER A 201 15.87 -3.21 -7.74
N PHE A 202 17.03 -2.58 -7.51
CA PHE A 202 17.11 -1.20 -7.04
C PHE A 202 17.60 -0.22 -8.12
N VAL A 203 17.03 0.98 -8.11
CA VAL A 203 17.48 2.15 -8.87
C VAL A 203 17.69 3.31 -7.90
N ASP A 204 18.88 3.91 -7.90
CA ASP A 204 19.17 5.14 -7.17
C ASP A 204 18.77 6.35 -8.03
N ASN A 205 17.91 7.21 -7.48
CA ASN A 205 17.37 8.39 -8.15
C ASN A 205 18.07 9.70 -7.72
N GLY A 206 19.17 9.62 -6.96
CA GLY A 206 19.91 10.81 -6.51
C GLY A 206 19.20 11.56 -5.39
N GLY A 207 18.63 10.82 -4.43
CA GLY A 207 17.89 11.36 -3.28
C GLY A 207 16.80 10.42 -2.75
N SER A 208 16.50 9.36 -3.50
CA SER A 208 15.66 8.23 -3.09
C SER A 208 16.12 6.96 -3.81
N VAL A 209 15.68 5.81 -3.33
CA VAL A 209 15.92 4.51 -3.95
C VAL A 209 14.59 3.87 -4.27
N THR A 210 14.39 3.51 -5.54
CA THR A 210 13.22 2.75 -5.99
C THR A 210 13.58 1.28 -6.10
N ALA A 211 12.87 0.43 -5.36
CA ALA A 211 12.85 -1.01 -5.52
C ALA A 211 11.74 -1.41 -6.49
N THR A 212 12.02 -2.35 -7.38
CA THR A 212 11.03 -3.05 -8.19
C THR A 212 10.99 -4.50 -7.78
N ALA A 213 9.80 -5.02 -7.47
CA ALA A 213 9.59 -6.42 -7.14
C ALA A 213 9.85 -7.33 -8.35
N ILE A 214 10.71 -8.33 -8.18
CA ILE A 214 11.11 -9.27 -9.24
C ILE A 214 10.72 -10.71 -8.88
N PRO A 215 10.48 -11.60 -9.87
CA PRO A 215 10.17 -12.99 -9.58
C PRO A 215 11.33 -13.68 -8.87
N GLU A 216 11.02 -14.58 -7.93
CA GLU A 216 12.04 -15.40 -7.27
C GLU A 216 12.91 -16.15 -8.30
N PRO A 217 14.25 -16.23 -8.09
CA PRO A 217 15.16 -16.90 -9.02
C PRO A 217 14.77 -18.36 -9.31
N SER A 218 14.19 -19.06 -8.34
CA SER A 218 13.67 -20.43 -8.48
C SER A 218 12.56 -20.54 -9.53
N SER A 219 11.67 -19.55 -9.58
CA SER A 219 10.54 -19.50 -10.50
C SER A 219 11.01 -19.26 -11.94
N THR A 220 12.01 -18.40 -12.13
CA THR A 220 12.59 -18.16 -13.46
C THR A 220 13.36 -19.37 -13.98
N ALA A 221 14.11 -20.06 -13.10
CA ALA A 221 14.83 -21.29 -13.46
C ALA A 221 13.88 -22.42 -13.88
N LEU A 222 12.76 -22.61 -13.16
CA LEU A 222 11.77 -23.64 -13.49
C LEU A 222 11.10 -23.37 -14.84
N LEU A 223 10.73 -22.11 -15.12
CA LEU A 223 10.18 -21.72 -16.43
C LEU A 223 11.19 -21.93 -17.56
N GLY A 224 12.46 -21.58 -17.33
CA GLY A 224 13.55 -21.83 -18.27
C GLY A 224 13.72 -23.32 -18.59
N LEU A 225 13.73 -24.18 -17.56
CA LEU A 225 13.86 -25.63 -17.70
C LEU A 225 12.65 -26.27 -18.38
N ALA A 226 11.44 -25.83 -18.05
CA ALA A 226 10.21 -26.29 -18.70
C ALA A 226 10.17 -25.90 -20.19
N GLY A 227 10.56 -24.66 -20.50
CA GLY A 227 10.71 -24.18 -21.88
C GLY A 227 11.74 -25.00 -22.67
N LEU A 228 12.90 -25.30 -22.07
CA LEU A 228 13.93 -26.14 -22.67
C LEU A 228 13.43 -27.57 -22.92
N GLY A 229 12.70 -28.15 -21.97
CA GLY A 229 12.09 -29.48 -22.09
C GLY A 229 11.09 -29.56 -23.25
N LEU A 230 10.28 -28.52 -23.46
CA LEU A 230 9.35 -28.42 -24.58
C LEU A 230 10.07 -28.29 -25.93
N VAL A 231 11.15 -27.49 -26.01
CA VAL A 231 11.96 -27.35 -27.24
C VAL A 231 12.66 -28.66 -27.59
N LEU A 232 13.22 -29.36 -26.60
CA LEU A 232 13.88 -30.65 -26.79
C LEU A 232 12.90 -31.75 -27.22
N ARG A 233 11.64 -31.71 -26.74
CA ARG A 233 10.59 -32.67 -27.13
C ARG A 233 10.07 -32.45 -28.54
N ARG A 234 10.13 -31.22 -29.06
CA ARG A 234 9.74 -30.88 -30.46
C ARG A 234 10.79 -31.26 -31.50
N ARG A 235 12.01 -31.58 -31.08
CA ARG A 235 13.14 -31.92 -31.96
C ARG A 235 13.41 -33.43 -32.08
N ARG A 236 12.54 -34.27 -31.52
CA ARG A 236 12.50 -35.72 -31.72
C ARG A 236 11.27 -36.09 -32.54
#